data_AF-A0A849Z2Q9-F1
#
_entry.id   AF-A0A849Z2Q9-F1
#
_cell.length_a   1.000
_cell.length_b   1.000
_cell.length_c   1.000
_cell.angle_alpha   90.00
_cell.angle_beta   90.00
_cell.angle_gamma   90.00
#
_symmetry.space_group_name_H-M   'P 1'
#
loop_
_entity.id
_entity.type
_entity.pdbx_description
1 polymer ?
#
loop_
_entity_poly.entity_id
_entity_poly.type
_entity_poly.pdbx_seq_one_letter_code
_entity_poly.pdbx_strand_id
1 'polypeptide(L)'
;MLSGARRAKSTSLRQPGPKRPAEPPREEGKVGLRLALAQGSLGMELAAAIRLGPLDVRELSVRLEDLRFPLDLSGGVARFRHRRGRLMGGLVGVELATLGKHLEPKLRGQLLASAPVAVTIATAPSGALSVGISSEGAALAFDVVLAPMEQDLRVLVEDARALGLAAPAHVAAVRLVGLALRSLGEVAGGGFVVRDPLGQVARRLLPDAGARAPATRGLVVSVREAGALELVVEGRVGAAGELSSRAIRALEAAELAAPGDSAALAGDLEAARSAYLAALERAPRHAELATRLAALDLSLGDRAEAALATLVDLSGPLGAGLLGSLVLESVGENEAAYASAARAAADEPYGPLAALAWLRAARLTRDAAARTDALDRAIVRSPSLSAARWERFVARLYTGDIRGALGDAQHAEASAPSHERFDVCRRAAEALAERGHLAEAQT
;
A
#
# COMPACT_ATOMS: atom_id res chain seq x y z
N MET A 1 -30.89 -29.90 20.98
CA MET A 1 -31.23 -28.51 20.58
C MET A 1 -29.93 -27.73 20.44
N LEU A 2 -29.82 -26.85 19.42
CA LEU A 2 -28.68 -25.94 19.17
C LEU A 2 -27.34 -26.68 18.86
N SER A 3 -26.41 -26.17 18.05
CA SER A 3 -26.35 -24.94 17.26
C SER A 3 -25.76 -25.23 15.88
N GLY A 4 -26.36 -24.73 14.80
CA GLY A 4 -25.86 -24.92 13.45
C GLY A 4 -24.70 -23.96 13.13
N ALA A 5 -23.48 -24.48 13.04
CA ALA A 5 -22.32 -23.71 12.59
C ALA A 5 -22.51 -23.24 11.15
N ARG A 6 -22.83 -21.95 10.96
CA ARG A 6 -22.86 -21.32 9.64
C ARG A 6 -21.44 -21.24 9.10
N ARG A 7 -21.05 -22.19 8.22
CA ARG A 7 -19.86 -22.04 7.36
C ARG A 7 -19.91 -20.65 6.71
N ALA A 8 -18.91 -19.82 6.98
CA ALA A 8 -18.70 -18.60 6.22
C ALA A 8 -18.50 -19.00 4.75
N LYS A 9 -19.34 -18.49 3.85
CA LYS A 9 -19.14 -18.69 2.41
C LYS A 9 -17.92 -17.88 2.00
N SER A 10 -16.86 -18.57 1.58
CA SER A 10 -15.73 -17.94 0.88
C SER A 10 -16.27 -17.15 -0.32
N THR A 11 -16.11 -15.83 -0.28
CA THR A 11 -16.33 -14.95 -1.43
C THR A 11 -15.11 -15.06 -2.34
N SER A 12 -15.16 -15.97 -3.31
CA SER A 12 -14.09 -16.12 -4.30
C SER A 12 -13.86 -14.81 -5.04
N LEU A 13 -12.60 -14.37 -5.12
CA LEU A 13 -12.17 -13.19 -5.87
C LEU A 13 -12.62 -13.23 -7.34
N ARG A 14 -12.85 -14.43 -7.90
CA ARG A 14 -13.27 -14.65 -9.29
C ARG A 14 -14.79 -14.56 -9.51
N GLN A 15 -15.63 -14.48 -8.48
CA GLN A 15 -17.10 -14.49 -8.61
C GLN A 15 -17.75 -13.13 -8.27
N PRO A 16 -18.82 -12.71 -8.99
CA PRO A 16 -19.56 -11.50 -8.67
C PRO A 16 -20.48 -11.70 -7.45
N GLY A 17 -20.44 -10.76 -6.50
CA GLY A 17 -21.27 -10.80 -5.28
C GLY A 17 -22.54 -9.91 -5.30
N PRO A 18 -23.42 -10.01 -4.30
CA PRO A 18 -24.73 -9.34 -4.26
C PRO A 18 -24.66 -7.86 -3.82
N LYS A 19 -25.36 -6.95 -4.52
CA LYS A 19 -25.34 -5.48 -4.27
C LYS A 19 -25.86 -5.05 -2.89
N ARG A 20 -25.28 -3.98 -2.35
CA ARG A 20 -25.68 -3.29 -1.10
C ARG A 20 -25.93 -1.77 -1.35
N PRO A 21 -26.79 -1.06 -0.60
CA PRO A 21 -27.08 0.37 -0.81
C PRO A 21 -26.07 1.29 -0.07
N ALA A 22 -26.10 2.59 -0.38
CA ALA A 22 -25.19 3.61 0.15
C ALA A 22 -25.94 4.92 0.54
N GLU A 23 -25.40 5.67 1.51
CA GLU A 23 -25.95 6.95 2.01
C GLU A 23 -24.85 7.99 2.39
N PRO A 24 -25.20 9.30 2.57
CA PRO A 24 -24.35 10.47 2.22
C PRO A 24 -23.94 11.32 3.49
N PRO A 25 -23.38 12.57 3.41
CA PRO A 25 -23.28 13.52 2.29
C PRO A 25 -21.89 14.17 2.03
N ARG A 26 -21.78 15.51 2.04
CA ARG A 26 -21.18 16.40 1.01
C ARG A 26 -20.05 17.30 1.57
N GLU A 27 -19.50 18.36 0.94
CA GLU A 27 -19.78 19.21 -0.27
C GLU A 27 -18.41 19.60 -0.91
N GLU A 28 -18.21 20.38 -1.98
CA GLU A 28 -19.03 21.11 -2.98
C GLU A 28 -18.23 21.15 -4.31
N GLY A 29 -18.78 21.78 -5.35
CA GLY A 29 -18.17 22.10 -6.65
C GLY A 29 -19.24 21.95 -7.73
N LYS A 30 -19.73 23.05 -8.33
CA LYS A 30 -20.89 23.01 -9.25
C LYS A 30 -20.65 22.10 -10.46
N VAL A 31 -21.23 20.90 -10.42
CA VAL A 31 -21.12 19.89 -11.48
C VAL A 31 -21.86 20.34 -12.75
N GLY A 32 -21.09 20.77 -13.75
CA GLY A 32 -21.58 21.13 -15.07
C GLY A 32 -21.84 19.90 -15.94
N LEU A 33 -23.00 19.85 -16.59
CA LEU A 33 -23.35 18.86 -17.60
C LEU A 33 -23.69 19.54 -18.93
N ARG A 34 -23.38 18.87 -20.03
CA ARG A 34 -23.78 19.24 -21.40
C ARG A 34 -24.60 18.12 -22.05
N LEU A 35 -25.43 18.47 -23.04
CA LEU A 35 -26.05 17.47 -23.91
C LEU A 35 -25.05 17.07 -25.00
N ALA A 36 -25.01 15.78 -25.31
CA ALA A 36 -24.25 15.22 -26.42
C ALA A 36 -25.18 14.42 -27.34
N LEU A 37 -24.95 14.49 -28.65
CA LEU A 37 -25.78 13.85 -29.66
C LEU A 37 -24.87 13.00 -30.55
N ALA A 38 -24.98 11.68 -30.44
CA ALA A 38 -24.08 10.74 -31.09
C ALA A 38 -24.86 9.53 -31.63
N GLN A 39 -24.66 9.22 -32.92
CA GLN A 39 -25.22 8.04 -33.60
C GLN A 39 -26.75 7.88 -33.40
N GLY A 40 -27.52 8.97 -33.52
CA GLY A 40 -28.97 8.95 -33.33
C GLY A 40 -29.43 8.76 -31.87
N SER A 41 -28.52 8.84 -30.89
CA SER A 41 -28.84 8.82 -29.46
C SER A 41 -28.49 10.14 -28.79
N LEU A 42 -29.34 10.58 -27.85
CA LEU A 42 -29.06 11.72 -26.98
C LEU A 42 -28.40 11.21 -25.68
N GLY A 43 -27.43 11.97 -25.19
CA GLY A 43 -26.74 11.70 -23.94
C GLY A 43 -26.46 12.96 -23.13
N MET A 44 -25.93 12.75 -21.93
CA MET A 44 -25.42 13.78 -21.04
C MET A 44 -23.94 13.48 -20.75
N GLU A 45 -23.10 14.50 -20.83
CA GLU A 45 -21.67 14.42 -20.54
C GLU A 45 -21.29 15.46 -19.49
N LEU A 46 -20.19 15.24 -18.79
CA LEU A 46 -19.52 16.31 -18.03
C LEU A 46 -19.15 17.47 -18.97
N ALA A 47 -19.40 18.70 -18.51
CA ALA A 47 -19.05 19.90 -19.27
C ALA A 47 -17.55 20.24 -19.16
N ALA A 48 -16.90 19.83 -18.08
CA ALA A 48 -15.48 19.95 -17.80
C ALA A 48 -15.05 18.84 -16.81
N ALA A 49 -13.73 18.62 -16.65
CA ALA A 49 -13.20 17.72 -15.64
C ALA A 49 -13.52 18.20 -14.21
N ILE A 50 -13.73 17.27 -13.28
CA ILE A 50 -14.13 17.57 -11.90
C ILE A 50 -13.32 16.74 -10.91
N ARG A 51 -12.78 17.40 -9.88
CA ARG A 51 -12.04 16.76 -8.81
C ARG A 51 -12.99 16.21 -7.74
N LEU A 52 -12.85 14.93 -7.42
CA LEU A 52 -13.58 14.23 -6.36
C LEU A 52 -12.57 13.69 -5.33
N GLY A 53 -12.16 14.55 -4.39
CA GLY A 53 -11.11 14.24 -3.43
C GLY A 53 -9.74 14.05 -4.13
N PRO A 54 -9.11 12.86 -4.05
CA PRO A 54 -7.87 12.56 -4.79
C PRO A 54 -8.10 12.17 -6.26
N LEU A 55 -9.35 12.04 -6.71
CA LEU A 55 -9.70 11.59 -8.06
C LEU A 55 -9.95 12.79 -8.99
N ASP A 56 -9.53 12.67 -10.25
CA ASP A 56 -9.82 13.62 -11.34
C ASP A 56 -10.76 12.96 -12.35
N VAL A 57 -12.04 13.32 -12.33
CA VAL A 57 -13.06 12.74 -13.22
C VAL A 57 -13.11 13.58 -14.49
N ARG A 58 -12.38 13.12 -15.51
CA ARG A 58 -12.16 13.83 -16.77
C ARG A 58 -13.31 13.67 -17.73
N GLU A 59 -13.83 12.45 -17.83
CA GLU A 59 -14.94 12.11 -18.71
C GLU A 59 -15.96 11.25 -17.97
N LEU A 60 -17.23 11.49 -18.27
CA LEU A 60 -18.35 10.65 -17.83
C LEU A 60 -19.48 10.87 -18.82
N SER A 61 -19.89 9.81 -19.53
CA SER A 61 -20.87 9.87 -20.61
C SER A 61 -22.05 8.94 -20.35
N VAL A 62 -23.26 9.50 -20.30
CA VAL A 62 -24.51 8.80 -20.03
C VAL A 62 -25.42 8.89 -21.24
N ARG A 63 -25.77 7.75 -21.85
CA ARG A 63 -26.81 7.68 -22.89
C ARG A 63 -28.19 7.68 -22.25
N LEU A 64 -29.11 8.47 -22.80
CA LEU A 64 -30.52 8.46 -22.43
C LEU A 64 -31.24 7.45 -23.31
N GLU A 65 -31.77 6.40 -22.69
CA GLU A 65 -32.52 5.34 -23.37
C GLU A 65 -34.00 5.74 -23.54
N ASP A 66 -34.72 5.06 -24.45
CA ASP A 66 -36.17 5.23 -24.72
C ASP A 66 -36.64 6.63 -25.15
N LEU A 67 -35.77 7.40 -25.82
CA LEU A 67 -36.13 8.67 -26.43
C LEU A 67 -36.62 8.51 -27.87
N ARG A 68 -37.78 9.10 -28.18
CA ARG A 68 -38.39 9.12 -29.53
C ARG A 68 -38.15 10.48 -30.18
N PHE A 69 -37.79 10.50 -31.46
CA PHE A 69 -37.64 11.72 -32.25
C PHE A 69 -38.99 12.16 -32.86
N PRO A 70 -39.21 13.47 -33.09
CA PRO A 70 -38.28 14.58 -32.83
C PRO A 70 -38.15 14.92 -31.33
N LEU A 71 -36.96 15.34 -30.92
CA LEU A 71 -36.65 15.75 -29.55
C LEU A 71 -36.50 17.28 -29.48
N ASP A 72 -37.22 17.90 -28.56
CA ASP A 72 -37.11 19.33 -28.28
C ASP A 72 -35.99 19.57 -27.24
N LEU A 73 -34.95 20.28 -27.69
CA LEU A 73 -33.72 20.55 -26.96
C LEU A 73 -33.69 21.95 -26.30
N SER A 74 -34.75 22.75 -26.45
CA SER A 74 -34.80 24.16 -25.98
C SER A 74 -34.52 24.33 -24.48
N GLY A 75 -34.89 23.35 -23.65
CA GLY A 75 -34.62 23.32 -22.21
C GLY A 75 -33.24 22.78 -21.80
N GLY A 76 -32.35 22.48 -22.75
CA GLY A 76 -31.01 21.95 -22.51
C GLY A 76 -30.99 20.70 -21.60
N VAL A 77 -29.92 20.54 -20.81
CA VAL A 77 -29.78 19.42 -19.86
C VAL A 77 -30.89 19.40 -18.80
N ALA A 78 -31.40 20.57 -18.40
CA ALA A 78 -32.41 20.67 -17.34
C ALA A 78 -33.68 19.87 -17.68
N ARG A 79 -34.07 19.82 -18.96
CA ARG A 79 -35.19 18.99 -19.45
C ARG A 79 -34.98 17.49 -19.18
N PHE A 80 -33.75 16.98 -19.27
CA PHE A 80 -33.46 15.55 -19.26
C PHE A 80 -32.94 15.01 -17.92
N ARG A 81 -32.53 15.88 -16.98
CA ARG A 81 -32.08 15.55 -15.61
C ARG A 81 -32.91 14.50 -14.88
N HIS A 82 -34.23 14.52 -15.06
CA HIS A 82 -35.17 13.61 -14.40
C HIS A 82 -35.14 12.16 -14.96
N ARG A 83 -34.54 11.93 -16.12
CA ARG A 83 -34.42 10.60 -16.75
C ARG A 83 -33.20 9.86 -16.19
N ARG A 84 -33.35 8.56 -15.94
CA ARG A 84 -32.21 7.67 -15.70
C ARG A 84 -31.68 7.19 -17.05
N GLY A 85 -30.41 7.43 -17.32
CA GLY A 85 -29.71 6.86 -18.47
C GLY A 85 -28.82 5.67 -18.11
N ARG A 86 -28.01 5.25 -19.07
CA ARG A 86 -26.98 4.22 -18.93
C ARG A 86 -25.59 4.83 -19.10
N LEU A 87 -24.66 4.50 -18.21
CA LEU A 87 -23.26 4.92 -18.29
C LEU A 87 -22.60 4.18 -19.46
N MET A 88 -22.21 4.93 -20.48
CA MET A 88 -21.56 4.40 -21.69
C MET A 88 -20.04 4.37 -21.56
N GLY A 89 -19.49 5.32 -20.80
CA GLY A 89 -18.09 5.34 -20.45
C GLY A 89 -17.75 6.38 -19.40
N GLY A 90 -16.52 6.31 -18.90
CA GLY A 90 -15.95 7.29 -17.98
C GLY A 90 -14.45 7.14 -17.86
N LEU A 91 -13.78 8.23 -17.52
CA LEU A 91 -12.33 8.34 -17.41
C LEU A 91 -11.98 9.05 -16.10
N VAL A 92 -11.33 8.33 -15.18
CA VAL A 92 -10.93 8.84 -13.87
C VAL A 92 -9.42 8.73 -13.75
N GLY A 93 -8.75 9.89 -13.74
CA GLY A 93 -7.33 10.01 -13.41
C GLY A 93 -7.11 9.99 -11.90
N VAL A 94 -5.97 9.44 -11.49
CA VAL A 94 -5.50 9.42 -10.09
C VAL A 94 -4.02 9.79 -10.09
N GLU A 95 -3.74 10.99 -9.61
CA GLU A 95 -2.37 11.43 -9.34
C GLU A 95 -1.90 10.75 -8.04
N LEU A 96 -0.88 9.90 -8.14
CA LEU A 96 -0.48 9.00 -7.06
C LEU A 96 0.14 9.74 -5.86
N ALA A 97 0.81 10.88 -6.11
CA ALA A 97 1.31 11.76 -5.06
C ALA A 97 0.17 12.46 -4.28
N THR A 98 -0.89 12.89 -4.97
CA THR A 98 -2.12 13.39 -4.34
C THR A 98 -2.80 12.29 -3.53
N LEU A 99 -2.87 11.07 -4.07
CA LEU A 99 -3.48 9.93 -3.36
C LEU A 99 -2.72 9.61 -2.06
N GLY A 100 -1.38 9.57 -2.11
CA GLY A 100 -0.54 9.35 -0.92
C GLY A 100 -0.84 10.35 0.19
N LYS A 101 -0.75 11.66 -0.10
CA LYS A 101 -1.10 12.75 0.84
C LYS A 101 -2.54 12.67 1.37
N HIS A 102 -3.49 12.20 0.56
CA HIS A 102 -4.88 12.01 0.99
C HIS A 102 -5.06 10.79 1.92
N LEU A 103 -4.13 9.83 1.92
CA LEU A 103 -4.14 8.65 2.78
C LEU A 103 -3.38 8.87 4.09
N GLU A 104 -2.33 9.71 4.13
CA GLU A 104 -1.51 9.97 5.33
C GLU A 104 -2.34 10.22 6.62
N PRO A 105 -3.38 11.07 6.65
CA PRO A 105 -4.18 11.29 7.86
C PRO A 105 -5.00 10.06 8.29
N LYS A 106 -5.37 9.19 7.34
CA LYS A 106 -6.16 7.97 7.58
C LYS A 106 -5.29 6.79 8.04
N LEU A 107 -4.01 6.80 7.67
CA LEU A 107 -3.03 5.75 8.00
C LEU A 107 -2.12 6.16 9.18
N ARG A 108 -2.32 7.33 9.78
CA ARG A 108 -1.64 7.76 11.00
C ARG A 108 -1.83 6.73 12.12
N GLY A 109 -0.75 6.44 12.85
CA GLY A 109 -0.76 5.50 13.97
C GLY A 109 -0.83 4.01 13.59
N GLN A 110 -0.85 3.65 12.30
CA GLN A 110 -1.04 2.27 11.85
C GLN A 110 0.25 1.44 11.75
N LEU A 111 1.42 2.08 11.57
CA LEU A 111 2.72 1.40 11.63
C LEU A 111 3.25 1.37 13.07
N LEU A 112 3.28 2.54 13.71
CA LEU A 112 3.63 2.74 15.12
C LEU A 112 2.57 3.65 15.75
N ALA A 113 2.21 3.37 17.00
CA ALA A 113 1.11 4.07 17.69
C ALA A 113 1.35 5.59 17.74
N SER A 114 0.32 6.38 17.42
CA SER A 114 0.30 7.86 17.40
C SER A 114 1.27 8.56 16.43
N ALA A 115 2.23 7.83 15.83
CA ALA A 115 3.26 8.38 14.97
C ALA A 115 2.70 8.89 13.62
N PRO A 116 3.26 9.98 13.06
CA PRO A 116 2.96 10.41 11.70
C PRO A 116 3.46 9.37 10.69
N VAL A 117 2.84 9.34 9.51
CA VAL A 117 3.25 8.48 8.40
C VAL A 117 3.42 9.31 7.13
N ALA A 118 4.42 8.97 6.32
CA ALA A 118 4.58 9.46 4.96
C ALA A 118 4.18 8.35 4.00
N VAL A 119 3.39 8.66 2.96
CA VAL A 119 2.88 7.68 1.98
C VAL A 119 3.36 8.03 0.58
N THR A 120 4.17 7.15 0.00
CA THR A 120 4.66 7.23 -1.38
C THR A 120 3.95 6.18 -2.23
N ILE A 121 3.43 6.58 -3.39
CA ILE A 121 2.81 5.68 -4.37
C ILE A 121 3.36 6.04 -5.75
N ALA A 122 3.81 5.05 -6.51
CA ALA A 122 4.28 5.19 -7.88
C ALA A 122 3.76 4.01 -8.73
N THR A 123 3.75 4.15 -10.06
CA THR A 123 3.49 2.97 -10.91
C THR A 123 4.69 2.05 -10.92
N ALA A 124 4.42 0.75 -11.07
CA ALA A 124 5.40 -0.31 -11.09
C ALA A 124 5.17 -1.20 -12.32
N PRO A 125 6.23 -1.81 -12.90
CA PRO A 125 6.10 -2.59 -14.12
C PRO A 125 4.99 -3.64 -14.08
N SER A 126 4.31 -3.81 -15.22
CA SER A 126 3.18 -4.73 -15.42
C SER A 126 1.83 -4.29 -14.82
N GLY A 127 1.58 -2.98 -14.65
CA GLY A 127 0.27 -2.46 -14.23
C GLY A 127 0.02 -2.55 -12.72
N ALA A 128 1.09 -2.57 -11.91
CA ALA A 128 1.02 -2.53 -10.46
C ALA A 128 1.30 -1.12 -9.92
N LEU A 129 0.99 -0.88 -8.65
CA LEU A 129 1.42 0.31 -7.93
C LEU A 129 2.38 -0.11 -6.82
N SER A 130 3.61 0.42 -6.80
CA SER A 130 4.48 0.27 -5.62
C SER A 130 4.05 1.27 -4.57
N VAL A 131 3.79 0.78 -3.36
CA VAL A 131 3.35 1.55 -2.20
C VAL A 131 4.42 1.45 -1.11
N GLY A 132 4.93 2.60 -0.69
CA GLY A 132 5.85 2.74 0.43
C GLY A 132 5.24 3.60 1.52
N ILE A 133 5.26 3.12 2.75
CA ILE A 133 4.75 3.82 3.94
C ILE A 133 5.86 3.80 4.99
N SER A 134 6.19 4.96 5.56
CA SER A 134 7.23 5.08 6.58
C SER A 134 6.81 5.97 7.74
N SER A 135 7.36 5.67 8.91
CA SER A 135 7.32 6.45 10.13
C SER A 135 8.71 6.46 10.76
N GLU A 136 8.90 7.15 11.89
CA GLU A 136 10.19 7.12 12.59
C GLU A 136 10.44 5.72 13.17
N GLY A 137 11.45 5.02 12.64
CA GLY A 137 11.84 3.68 13.08
C GLY A 137 11.07 2.50 12.47
N ALA A 138 10.05 2.74 11.64
CA ALA A 138 9.31 1.67 10.96
C ALA A 138 9.00 2.02 9.49
N ALA A 139 9.07 1.03 8.61
CA ALA A 139 8.64 1.17 7.22
C ALA A 139 8.07 -0.13 6.66
N LEU A 140 7.21 0.03 5.66
CA LEU A 140 6.53 -1.02 4.93
C LEU A 140 6.54 -0.66 3.44
N ALA A 141 6.95 -1.60 2.59
CA ALA A 141 6.81 -1.52 1.14
C ALA A 141 6.00 -2.73 0.65
N PHE A 142 5.15 -2.55 -0.36
CA PHE A 142 4.41 -3.62 -1.03
C PHE A 142 3.96 -3.16 -2.40
N ASP A 143 3.64 -4.10 -3.28
CA ASP A 143 2.99 -3.81 -4.56
C ASP A 143 1.47 -4.05 -4.46
N VAL A 144 0.71 -3.22 -5.17
CA VAL A 144 -0.74 -3.36 -5.36
C VAL A 144 -1.02 -3.69 -6.82
N VAL A 145 -1.46 -4.92 -7.07
CA VAL A 145 -1.86 -5.37 -8.40
C VAL A 145 -3.35 -5.08 -8.61
N LEU A 146 -3.66 -4.44 -9.74
CA LEU A 146 -5.00 -4.05 -10.12
C LEU A 146 -5.52 -4.96 -11.22
N ALA A 147 -6.51 -5.80 -10.89
CA ALA A 147 -7.07 -6.80 -11.79
C ALA A 147 -8.54 -6.46 -12.12
N PRO A 148 -8.81 -5.71 -13.21
CA PRO A 148 -10.18 -5.43 -13.64
C PRO A 148 -10.86 -6.69 -14.16
N MET A 149 -12.08 -6.96 -13.70
CA MET A 149 -12.91 -8.07 -14.18
C MET A 149 -14.34 -7.58 -14.38
N GLU A 150 -14.77 -7.51 -15.64
CA GLU A 150 -16.04 -6.90 -16.05
C GLU A 150 -16.19 -5.47 -15.47
N GLN A 151 -17.30 -5.17 -14.78
CA GLN A 151 -17.60 -3.86 -14.20
C GLN A 151 -16.86 -3.60 -12.86
N ASP A 152 -16.10 -4.56 -12.34
CA ASP A 152 -15.55 -4.55 -10.98
C ASP A 152 -14.01 -4.60 -10.99
N LEU A 153 -13.36 -4.04 -9.98
CA LEU A 153 -11.89 -3.99 -9.86
C LEU A 153 -11.42 -4.81 -8.65
N ARG A 154 -10.50 -5.76 -8.86
CA ARG A 154 -9.80 -6.45 -7.77
C ARG A 154 -8.52 -5.68 -7.44
N VAL A 155 -8.25 -5.58 -6.14
CA VAL A 155 -7.06 -4.93 -5.58
C VAL A 155 -6.35 -5.97 -4.72
N LEU A 156 -5.14 -6.34 -5.10
CA LEU A 156 -4.39 -7.47 -4.54
C LEU A 156 -3.04 -6.96 -4.02
N VAL A 157 -2.61 -7.45 -2.86
CA VAL A 157 -1.31 -7.10 -2.27
C VAL A 157 -0.30 -8.19 -2.61
N GLU A 158 0.84 -7.79 -3.18
CA GLU A 158 2.00 -8.66 -3.44
C GLU A 158 3.24 -8.11 -2.72
N ASP A 159 4.23 -8.99 -2.52
CA ASP A 159 5.61 -8.62 -2.19
C ASP A 159 5.74 -7.62 -1.02
N ALA A 160 5.04 -7.91 0.08
CA ALA A 160 5.03 -7.07 1.27
C ALA A 160 6.28 -7.29 2.13
N ARG A 161 7.04 -6.22 2.35
CA ARG A 161 8.34 -6.18 3.04
C ARG A 161 8.34 -5.08 4.10
N ALA A 162 8.84 -5.35 5.31
CA ALA A 162 8.78 -4.39 6.41
C ALA A 162 9.94 -4.50 7.40
N LEU A 163 10.15 -3.42 8.15
CA LEU A 163 10.97 -3.37 9.37
C LEU A 163 10.27 -2.50 10.42
N GLY A 164 10.47 -2.83 11.71
CA GLY A 164 9.92 -2.07 12.84
C GLY A 164 8.42 -2.31 13.10
N LEU A 165 7.82 -3.36 12.54
CA LEU A 165 6.42 -3.73 12.76
C LEU A 165 6.28 -4.95 13.68
N ALA A 166 5.23 -4.95 14.51
CA ALA A 166 4.90 -6.07 15.38
C ALA A 166 4.09 -7.19 14.70
N ALA A 167 3.67 -7.00 13.45
CA ALA A 167 2.89 -7.96 12.67
C ALA A 167 3.60 -8.29 11.35
N PRO A 168 3.39 -9.49 10.76
CA PRO A 168 3.91 -9.83 9.45
C PRO A 168 3.58 -8.75 8.39
N ALA A 169 4.53 -8.46 7.52
CA ALA A 169 4.41 -7.38 6.52
C ALA A 169 3.15 -7.50 5.65
N HIS A 170 2.77 -8.72 5.23
CA HIS A 170 1.55 -8.96 4.45
C HIS A 170 0.27 -8.58 5.23
N VAL A 171 0.18 -8.93 6.52
CA VAL A 171 -0.97 -8.59 7.37
C VAL A 171 -1.08 -7.07 7.54
N ALA A 172 0.07 -6.39 7.74
CA ALA A 172 0.11 -4.93 7.83
C ALA A 172 -0.34 -4.27 6.51
N ALA A 173 0.20 -4.69 5.37
CA ALA A 173 -0.14 -4.16 4.05
C ALA A 173 -1.63 -4.35 3.72
N VAL A 174 -2.19 -5.55 3.91
CA VAL A 174 -3.62 -5.81 3.66
C VAL A 174 -4.50 -4.99 4.59
N ARG A 175 -4.16 -4.84 5.89
CA ARG A 175 -4.90 -3.95 6.81
C ARG A 175 -4.90 -2.50 6.33
N LEU A 176 -3.76 -1.97 5.87
CA LEU A 176 -3.62 -0.60 5.38
C LEU A 176 -4.39 -0.35 4.07
N VAL A 177 -4.36 -1.30 3.13
CA VAL A 177 -5.20 -1.25 1.92
C VAL A 177 -6.69 -1.31 2.29
N GLY A 178 -7.08 -2.13 3.27
CA GLY A 178 -8.46 -2.18 3.76
C GLY A 178 -8.94 -0.88 4.44
N LEU A 179 -8.04 -0.16 5.12
CA LEU A 179 -8.33 1.18 5.63
C LEU A 179 -8.47 2.22 4.52
N ALA A 180 -7.62 2.15 3.48
CA ALA A 180 -7.71 3.01 2.30
C ALA A 180 -9.01 2.78 1.49
N LEU A 181 -9.45 1.52 1.36
CA LEU A 181 -10.61 1.09 0.58
C LEU A 181 -11.94 1.00 1.37
N ARG A 182 -11.95 1.36 2.67
CA ARG A 182 -12.99 0.98 3.65
C ARG A 182 -14.46 1.10 3.21
N SER A 183 -14.83 2.14 2.46
CA SER A 183 -16.20 2.39 1.97
C SER A 183 -16.42 2.04 0.50
N LEU A 184 -15.38 1.58 -0.20
CA LEU A 184 -15.33 1.37 -1.64
C LEU A 184 -15.21 -0.11 -2.03
N GLY A 185 -14.50 -0.90 -1.22
CA GLY A 185 -14.19 -2.31 -1.49
C GLY A 185 -14.57 -3.26 -0.35
N GLU A 186 -14.84 -4.51 -0.74
CA GLU A 186 -15.11 -5.62 0.19
C GLU A 186 -13.87 -6.51 0.33
N VAL A 187 -13.58 -7.01 1.53
CA VAL A 187 -12.50 -7.97 1.79
C VAL A 187 -12.86 -9.34 1.21
N ALA A 188 -11.91 -9.99 0.54
CA ALA A 188 -12.01 -11.36 0.03
C ALA A 188 -10.64 -12.04 0.15
N GLY A 189 -10.42 -12.79 1.24
CA GLY A 189 -9.09 -13.29 1.61
C GLY A 189 -8.14 -12.14 1.92
N GLY A 190 -6.90 -12.21 1.42
CA GLY A 190 -5.94 -11.10 1.45
C GLY A 190 -6.15 -10.01 0.40
N GLY A 191 -7.21 -10.11 -0.43
CA GLY A 191 -7.52 -9.15 -1.48
C GLY A 191 -8.82 -8.37 -1.23
N PHE A 192 -9.11 -7.42 -2.14
CA PHE A 192 -10.31 -6.59 -2.10
C PHE A 192 -11.04 -6.57 -3.45
N VAL A 193 -12.37 -6.46 -3.40
CA VAL A 193 -13.21 -6.25 -4.58
C VAL A 193 -13.89 -4.88 -4.48
N VAL A 194 -13.44 -3.93 -5.30
CA VAL A 194 -14.09 -2.62 -5.49
C VAL A 194 -15.13 -2.77 -6.59
N ARG A 195 -16.40 -2.82 -6.19
CA ARG A 195 -17.49 -3.11 -7.13
C ARG A 195 -17.98 -1.86 -7.85
N ASP A 196 -18.16 -1.95 -9.17
CA ASP A 196 -18.73 -0.87 -10.01
C ASP A 196 -18.10 0.51 -9.71
N PRO A 197 -16.75 0.67 -9.70
CA PRO A 197 -16.07 1.87 -9.20
C PRO A 197 -16.52 3.14 -9.94
N LEU A 198 -16.67 3.06 -11.26
CA LEU A 198 -17.16 4.18 -12.07
C LEU A 198 -18.64 4.47 -11.84
N GLY A 199 -19.44 3.45 -11.50
CA GLY A 199 -20.80 3.64 -11.00
C GLY A 199 -20.84 4.28 -9.62
N GLN A 200 -19.88 4.00 -8.72
CA GLN A 200 -19.77 4.71 -7.43
C GLN A 200 -19.48 6.20 -7.66
N VAL A 201 -18.53 6.52 -8.55
CA VAL A 201 -18.23 7.91 -8.98
C VAL A 201 -19.46 8.57 -9.61
N ALA A 202 -20.14 7.91 -10.55
CA ALA A 202 -21.35 8.44 -11.19
C ALA A 202 -22.51 8.66 -10.21
N ARG A 203 -22.68 7.76 -9.23
CA ARG A 203 -23.66 7.91 -8.14
C ARG A 203 -23.34 9.05 -7.20
N ARG A 204 -22.07 9.46 -7.08
CA ARG A 204 -21.66 10.62 -6.29
C ARG A 204 -21.84 11.94 -7.05
N LEU A 205 -21.36 12.03 -8.29
CA LEU A 205 -21.34 13.29 -9.04
C LEU A 205 -22.69 13.71 -9.64
N LEU A 206 -23.45 12.77 -10.22
CA LEU A 206 -24.62 13.14 -11.03
C LEU A 206 -25.80 13.70 -10.21
N PRO A 207 -26.10 13.22 -8.99
CA PRO A 207 -27.10 13.85 -8.13
C PRO A 207 -26.77 15.31 -7.78
N ASP A 208 -25.49 15.63 -7.58
CA ASP A 208 -25.03 17.00 -7.32
C ASP A 208 -25.16 17.91 -8.56
N ALA A 209 -25.15 17.32 -9.76
CA ALA A 209 -25.52 17.98 -11.02
C ALA A 209 -27.04 18.13 -11.24
N GLY A 210 -27.86 17.62 -10.31
CA GLY A 210 -29.31 17.50 -10.43
C GLY A 210 -29.80 16.38 -11.35
N ALA A 211 -28.94 15.46 -11.80
CA ALA A 211 -29.27 14.36 -12.69
C ALA A 211 -29.45 13.03 -11.94
N ARG A 212 -30.31 12.12 -12.45
CA ARG A 212 -30.43 10.77 -11.87
C ARG A 212 -29.17 9.93 -12.13
N ALA A 213 -28.71 9.21 -11.10
CA ALA A 213 -27.64 8.24 -11.24
C ALA A 213 -27.98 7.13 -12.28
N PRO A 214 -27.05 6.80 -13.19
CA PRO A 214 -27.27 5.91 -14.32
C PRO A 214 -27.17 4.42 -13.95
N ALA A 215 -27.65 3.57 -14.85
CA ALA A 215 -27.33 2.14 -14.82
C ALA A 215 -25.94 1.90 -15.44
N THR A 216 -25.16 0.97 -14.87
CA THR A 216 -23.79 0.64 -15.34
C THR A 216 -23.68 -0.73 -16.02
N ARG A 217 -24.81 -1.34 -16.38
CA ARG A 217 -24.85 -2.68 -16.99
C ARG A 217 -24.01 -2.75 -18.27
N GLY A 218 -23.11 -3.72 -18.35
CA GLY A 218 -22.27 -3.96 -19.53
C GLY A 218 -21.18 -2.90 -19.74
N LEU A 219 -20.92 -2.04 -18.75
CA LEU A 219 -19.67 -1.31 -18.66
C LEU A 219 -18.57 -2.29 -18.26
N VAL A 220 -17.43 -2.25 -18.94
CA VAL A 220 -16.22 -2.96 -18.52
C VAL A 220 -15.18 -1.94 -18.10
N VAL A 221 -14.57 -2.18 -16.94
CA VAL A 221 -13.48 -1.38 -16.39
C VAL A 221 -12.16 -1.86 -16.98
N SER A 222 -11.27 -0.93 -17.26
CA SER A 222 -9.85 -1.17 -17.47
C SER A 222 -9.04 -0.20 -16.62
N VAL A 223 -7.77 -0.55 -16.39
CA VAL A 223 -6.81 0.28 -15.66
C VAL A 223 -5.56 0.38 -16.53
N ARG A 224 -5.02 1.59 -16.67
CA ARG A 224 -3.79 1.85 -17.42
C ARG A 224 -2.94 2.90 -16.73
N GLU A 225 -1.62 2.71 -16.84
CA GLU A 225 -0.64 3.73 -16.47
C GLU A 225 -0.70 4.86 -17.51
N ALA A 226 -0.72 6.12 -17.05
CA ALA A 226 -0.59 7.31 -17.91
C ALA A 226 0.77 7.99 -17.75
N GLY A 227 1.52 7.64 -16.69
CA GLY A 227 2.89 8.03 -16.41
C GLY A 227 3.31 7.48 -15.04
N ALA A 228 4.57 7.66 -14.66
CA ALA A 228 5.14 7.08 -13.43
C ALA A 228 4.40 7.46 -12.13
N LEU A 229 3.64 8.56 -12.14
CA LEU A 229 2.88 9.10 -11.01
C LEU A 229 1.37 9.24 -11.32
N GLU A 230 0.88 8.64 -12.40
CA GLU A 230 -0.52 8.78 -12.84
C GLU A 230 -1.13 7.45 -13.28
N LEU A 231 -2.22 7.08 -12.60
CA LEU A 231 -3.07 5.95 -12.96
C LEU A 231 -4.37 6.45 -13.58
N VAL A 232 -4.86 5.77 -14.60
CA VAL A 232 -6.18 6.04 -15.20
C VAL A 232 -7.06 4.80 -15.09
N VAL A 233 -8.21 4.96 -14.44
CA VAL A 233 -9.30 4.00 -14.45
C VAL A 233 -10.30 4.42 -15.53
N GLU A 234 -10.51 3.53 -16.48
CA GLU A 234 -11.34 3.78 -17.66
C GLU A 234 -12.50 2.79 -17.69
N GLY A 235 -13.65 3.21 -18.20
CA GLY A 235 -14.80 2.36 -18.41
C GLY A 235 -15.38 2.57 -19.79
N ARG A 236 -15.67 1.47 -20.50
CA ARG A 236 -16.32 1.50 -21.81
C ARG A 236 -17.30 0.34 -21.92
N VAL A 237 -18.38 0.51 -22.67
CA VAL A 237 -19.26 -0.63 -23.03
C VAL A 237 -18.57 -1.45 -24.12
N GLY A 238 -18.34 -2.74 -23.86
CA GLY A 238 -17.62 -3.61 -24.79
C GLY A 238 -17.23 -4.96 -24.17
N ALA A 239 -16.24 -5.62 -24.77
CA ALA A 239 -15.59 -6.80 -24.21
C ALA A 239 -14.54 -6.40 -23.16
N ALA A 240 -14.21 -7.33 -22.25
CA ALA A 240 -13.11 -7.15 -21.32
C ALA A 240 -11.75 -7.23 -22.03
N GLY A 241 -10.79 -6.42 -21.56
CA GLY A 241 -9.39 -6.58 -21.93
C GLY A 241 -8.79 -7.81 -21.25
N GLU A 242 -7.67 -8.29 -21.80
CA GLU A 242 -6.91 -9.39 -21.20
C GLU A 242 -6.24 -8.94 -19.89
N LEU A 243 -6.23 -9.83 -18.90
CA LEU A 243 -5.47 -9.63 -17.67
C LEU A 243 -3.97 -9.88 -17.91
N SER A 244 -3.12 -9.07 -17.30
CA SER A 244 -1.67 -9.33 -17.33
C SER A 244 -1.34 -10.65 -16.62
N SER A 245 -0.27 -11.33 -17.04
CA SER A 245 0.19 -12.55 -16.37
C SER A 245 0.52 -12.34 -14.89
N ARG A 246 0.86 -11.11 -14.49
CA ARG A 246 1.02 -10.71 -13.08
C ARG A 246 -0.33 -10.72 -12.36
N ALA A 247 -1.35 -10.07 -12.92
CA ALA A 247 -2.72 -10.08 -12.36
C ALA A 247 -3.31 -11.49 -12.22
N ILE A 248 -3.05 -12.39 -13.18
CA ILE A 248 -3.50 -13.79 -13.11
C ILE A 248 -2.83 -14.52 -11.94
N ARG A 249 -1.49 -14.43 -11.81
CA ARG A 249 -0.76 -15.04 -10.68
C ARG A 249 -1.19 -14.47 -9.33
N ALA A 250 -1.37 -13.15 -9.24
CA ALA A 250 -1.86 -12.48 -8.02
C ALA A 250 -3.24 -13.02 -7.60
N LEU A 251 -4.16 -13.22 -8.56
CA LEU A 251 -5.49 -13.81 -8.30
C LEU A 251 -5.40 -15.27 -7.84
N GLU A 252 -4.48 -16.05 -8.40
CA GLU A 252 -4.23 -17.45 -8.02
C GLU A 252 -3.66 -17.57 -6.61
N ALA A 253 -2.61 -16.80 -6.32
CA ALA A 253 -1.97 -16.78 -5.00
C ALA A 253 -2.94 -16.29 -3.91
N ALA A 254 -3.69 -15.21 -4.17
CA ALA A 254 -4.66 -14.69 -3.22
C ALA A 254 -5.84 -15.66 -2.97
N GLU A 255 -6.25 -16.46 -3.96
CA GLU A 255 -7.29 -17.48 -3.77
C GLU A 255 -6.78 -18.71 -3.00
N LEU A 256 -5.53 -19.13 -3.24
CA LEU A 256 -4.88 -20.20 -2.46
C LEU A 256 -4.64 -19.79 -1.00
N ALA A 257 -4.21 -18.55 -0.78
CA ALA A 257 -3.90 -18.01 0.54
C ALA A 257 -5.13 -17.55 1.35
N ALA A 258 -6.29 -17.33 0.71
CA ALA A 258 -7.46 -16.69 1.30
C ALA A 258 -7.88 -17.19 2.70
N PRO A 259 -7.87 -18.51 3.02
CA PRO A 259 -8.21 -18.98 4.36
C PRO A 259 -7.16 -18.56 5.42
N GLY A 260 -5.88 -18.63 5.07
CA GLY A 260 -4.76 -18.23 5.94
C GLY A 260 -4.72 -16.72 6.15
N ASP A 261 -4.90 -15.94 5.08
CA ASP A 261 -5.01 -14.48 5.14
C ASP A 261 -6.15 -14.05 6.06
N SER A 262 -7.32 -14.67 5.92
CA SER A 262 -8.51 -14.34 6.71
C SER A 262 -8.28 -14.58 8.21
N ALA A 263 -7.64 -15.69 8.58
CA ALA A 263 -7.30 -16.00 9.96
C ALA A 263 -6.20 -15.06 10.51
N ALA A 264 -5.17 -14.78 9.72
CA ALA A 264 -4.06 -13.88 10.12
C ALA A 264 -4.56 -12.44 10.34
N LEU A 265 -5.48 -11.97 9.48
CA LEU A 265 -6.15 -10.67 9.64
C LEU A 265 -6.99 -10.60 10.90
N ALA A 266 -7.70 -11.70 11.25
CA ALA A 266 -8.47 -11.84 12.48
C ALA A 266 -7.61 -11.99 13.75
N GLY A 267 -6.30 -12.24 13.61
CA GLY A 267 -5.36 -12.46 14.71
C GLY A 267 -5.27 -13.92 15.19
N ASP A 268 -5.93 -14.85 14.50
CA ASP A 268 -5.81 -16.29 14.77
C ASP A 268 -4.62 -16.86 14.00
N LEU A 269 -3.44 -16.73 14.62
CA LEU A 269 -2.17 -17.11 14.01
C LEU A 269 -2.06 -18.63 13.79
N GLU A 270 -2.60 -19.46 14.69
CA GLU A 270 -2.47 -20.93 14.55
C GLU A 270 -3.45 -21.48 13.49
N ALA A 271 -4.66 -20.92 13.36
CA ALA A 271 -5.53 -21.25 12.23
C ALA A 271 -4.95 -20.75 10.90
N ALA A 272 -4.31 -19.57 10.88
CA ALA A 272 -3.63 -19.06 9.70
C ALA A 272 -2.45 -19.96 9.27
N ARG A 273 -1.63 -20.37 10.24
CA ARG A 273 -0.54 -21.32 10.08
C ARG A 273 -1.01 -22.64 9.47
N SER A 274 -2.06 -23.22 10.07
CA SER A 274 -2.68 -24.47 9.60
C SER A 274 -3.21 -24.36 8.17
N ALA A 275 -3.82 -23.21 7.83
CA ALA A 275 -4.33 -22.95 6.50
C ALA A 275 -3.22 -22.75 5.45
N TYR A 276 -2.10 -22.07 5.80
CA TYR A 276 -0.96 -21.92 4.89
C TYR A 276 -0.25 -23.26 4.63
N LEU A 277 -0.14 -24.13 5.63
CA LEU A 277 0.38 -25.49 5.46
C LEU A 277 -0.51 -26.31 4.50
N ALA A 278 -1.82 -26.33 4.71
CA ALA A 278 -2.76 -27.00 3.81
C ALA A 278 -2.78 -26.41 2.37
N ALA A 279 -2.42 -25.13 2.22
CA ALA A 279 -2.23 -24.52 0.90
C ALA A 279 -0.91 -24.95 0.25
N LEU A 280 0.18 -25.08 1.02
CA LEU A 280 1.49 -25.59 0.55
C LEU A 280 1.46 -27.08 0.20
N GLU A 281 0.65 -27.90 0.88
CA GLU A 281 0.40 -29.30 0.48
C GLU A 281 -0.19 -29.39 -0.94
N ARG A 282 -1.01 -28.41 -1.33
CA ARG A 282 -1.62 -28.31 -2.67
C ARG A 282 -0.72 -27.63 -3.70
N ALA A 283 0.17 -26.74 -3.26
CA ALA A 283 1.11 -26.00 -4.09
C ALA A 283 2.51 -26.01 -3.46
N PRO A 284 3.25 -27.15 -3.53
CA PRO A 284 4.56 -27.26 -2.92
C PRO A 284 5.54 -26.20 -3.45
N ARG A 285 6.34 -25.62 -2.54
CA ARG A 285 7.32 -24.55 -2.84
C ARG A 285 6.70 -23.26 -3.43
N HIS A 286 5.41 -23.00 -3.22
CA HIS A 286 4.82 -21.72 -3.61
C HIS A 286 5.41 -20.58 -2.78
N ALA A 287 6.31 -19.79 -3.39
CA ALA A 287 7.12 -18.76 -2.73
C ALA A 287 6.36 -17.86 -1.75
N GLU A 288 5.24 -17.29 -2.19
CA GLU A 288 4.48 -16.37 -1.35
C GLU A 288 3.83 -17.04 -0.12
N LEU A 289 3.38 -18.30 -0.24
CA LEU A 289 2.80 -19.04 0.89
C LEU A 289 3.88 -19.41 1.91
N ALA A 290 5.06 -19.84 1.44
CA ALA A 290 6.20 -20.14 2.30
C ALA A 290 6.72 -18.89 3.02
N THR A 291 6.83 -17.75 2.33
CA THR A 291 7.21 -16.45 2.93
C THR A 291 6.19 -15.98 3.96
N ARG A 292 4.87 -16.12 3.69
CA ARG A 292 3.81 -15.78 4.66
C ARG A 292 3.85 -16.69 5.89
N LEU A 293 4.08 -17.99 5.70
CA LEU A 293 4.25 -18.97 6.78
C LEU A 293 5.49 -18.67 7.64
N ALA A 294 6.66 -18.46 7.01
CA ALA A 294 7.90 -18.15 7.73
C ALA A 294 7.82 -16.82 8.51
N ALA A 295 7.16 -15.80 7.96
CA ALA A 295 6.92 -14.54 8.67
C ALA A 295 5.96 -14.72 9.87
N LEU A 296 5.01 -15.65 9.78
CA LEU A 296 4.09 -15.98 10.88
C LEU A 296 4.79 -16.80 11.96
N ASP A 297 5.54 -17.84 11.60
CA ASP A 297 6.32 -18.67 12.53
C ASP A 297 7.35 -17.82 13.29
N LEU A 298 8.02 -16.89 12.62
CA LEU A 298 8.90 -15.90 13.27
C LEU A 298 8.12 -14.99 14.26
N SER A 299 6.90 -14.58 13.92
CA SER A 299 6.08 -13.70 14.77
C SER A 299 5.52 -14.39 16.02
N LEU A 300 5.49 -15.72 16.05
CA LEU A 300 5.15 -16.51 17.25
C LEU A 300 6.31 -16.58 18.26
N GLY A 301 7.54 -16.28 17.83
CA GLY A 301 8.73 -16.13 18.69
C GLY A 301 9.42 -17.44 19.08
N ASP A 302 8.67 -18.53 19.27
CA ASP A 302 9.20 -19.86 19.60
C ASP A 302 9.50 -20.76 18.38
N ARG A 303 9.24 -20.27 17.15
CA ARG A 303 9.34 -21.03 15.90
C ARG A 303 10.38 -20.52 14.90
N ALA A 304 11.39 -19.78 15.36
CA ALA A 304 12.48 -19.25 14.53
C ALA A 304 13.12 -20.31 13.59
N GLU A 305 13.41 -21.50 14.11
CA GLU A 305 13.97 -22.62 13.34
C GLU A 305 13.00 -23.16 12.27
N ALA A 306 11.69 -23.17 12.54
CA ALA A 306 10.69 -23.60 11.57
C ALA A 306 10.54 -22.58 10.44
N ALA A 307 10.64 -21.27 10.77
CA ALA A 307 10.73 -20.21 9.77
C ALA A 307 12.00 -20.37 8.91
N LEU A 308 13.15 -20.67 9.52
CA LEU A 308 14.41 -20.91 8.79
C LEU A 308 14.31 -22.10 7.85
N ALA A 309 13.82 -23.26 8.32
CA ALA A 309 13.61 -24.44 7.49
C ALA A 309 12.71 -24.14 6.28
N THR A 310 11.61 -23.42 6.50
CA THR A 310 10.69 -22.98 5.44
C THR A 310 11.37 -22.11 4.37
N LEU A 311 12.31 -21.25 4.76
CA LEU A 311 13.08 -20.42 3.82
C LEU A 311 14.18 -21.20 3.09
N VAL A 312 14.82 -22.16 3.78
CA VAL A 312 15.84 -23.06 3.19
C VAL A 312 15.24 -23.92 2.09
N ASP A 313 14.04 -24.48 2.29
CA ASP A 313 13.32 -25.28 1.30
C ASP A 313 12.87 -24.50 0.05
N LEU A 314 12.87 -23.17 0.11
CA LEU A 314 12.45 -22.29 -0.98
C LEU A 314 13.62 -21.81 -1.84
N SER A 315 14.52 -21.02 -1.26
CA SER A 315 15.62 -20.35 -1.95
C SER A 315 16.79 -19.96 -1.03
N GLY A 316 16.73 -20.37 0.24
CA GLY A 316 17.66 -19.96 1.29
C GLY A 316 17.32 -18.60 1.90
N PRO A 317 17.71 -18.33 3.15
CA PRO A 317 17.35 -17.10 3.85
C PRO A 317 17.93 -15.85 3.18
N LEU A 318 19.12 -15.92 2.56
CA LEU A 318 19.69 -14.81 1.78
C LEU A 318 18.83 -14.41 0.55
N GLY A 319 17.98 -15.32 0.06
CA GLY A 319 17.00 -15.05 -1.00
C GLY A 319 15.67 -14.49 -0.49
N ALA A 320 15.42 -14.53 0.83
CA ALA A 320 14.19 -14.05 1.47
C ALA A 320 14.27 -12.59 1.95
N GLY A 321 15.31 -11.86 1.53
CA GLY A 321 15.48 -10.43 1.78
C GLY A 321 15.50 -10.07 3.27
N LEU A 322 14.62 -9.13 3.66
CA LEU A 322 14.52 -8.64 5.04
C LEU A 322 14.01 -9.70 6.02
N LEU A 323 13.09 -10.57 5.59
CA LEU A 323 12.61 -11.68 6.41
C LEU A 323 13.75 -12.66 6.71
N GLY A 324 14.59 -12.97 5.73
CA GLY A 324 15.79 -13.78 5.91
C GLY A 324 16.73 -13.23 6.98
N SER A 325 16.96 -11.91 6.98
CA SER A 325 17.77 -11.26 8.01
C SER A 325 17.16 -11.36 9.41
N LEU A 326 15.83 -11.24 9.54
CA LEU A 326 15.13 -11.34 10.82
C LEU A 326 15.17 -12.78 11.36
N VAL A 327 14.93 -13.77 10.49
CA VAL A 327 15.01 -15.19 10.86
C VAL A 327 16.44 -15.57 11.26
N LEU A 328 17.46 -15.18 10.50
CA LEU A 328 18.87 -15.47 10.82
C LEU A 328 19.32 -14.84 12.15
N GLU A 329 18.92 -13.61 12.46
CA GLU A 329 19.19 -13.01 13.78
C GLU A 329 18.51 -13.79 14.90
N SER A 330 17.25 -14.23 14.69
CA SER A 330 16.49 -14.96 15.71
C SER A 330 17.03 -16.35 16.06
N VAL A 331 17.82 -16.97 15.17
CA VAL A 331 18.56 -18.21 15.45
C VAL A 331 20.03 -17.96 15.88
N GLY A 332 20.47 -16.70 15.96
CA GLY A 332 21.82 -16.31 16.40
C GLY A 332 22.88 -16.17 15.30
N GLU A 333 22.53 -16.39 14.03
CA GLU A 333 23.40 -16.34 12.85
C GLU A 333 23.68 -14.90 12.39
N ASN A 334 24.31 -14.11 13.26
CA ASN A 334 24.46 -12.66 13.12
C ASN A 334 25.22 -12.22 11.85
N GLU A 335 26.27 -12.95 11.43
CA GLU A 335 27.03 -12.61 10.21
C GLU A 335 26.21 -12.86 8.95
N ALA A 336 25.45 -13.96 8.90
CA ALA A 336 24.52 -14.23 7.81
C ALA A 336 23.34 -13.24 7.83
N ALA A 337 22.84 -12.88 9.01
CA ALA A 337 21.79 -11.87 9.20
C ALA A 337 22.23 -10.49 8.68
N TYR A 338 23.50 -10.11 8.93
CA TYR A 338 24.14 -8.91 8.37
C TYR A 338 24.18 -8.97 6.84
N ALA A 339 24.71 -10.06 6.27
CA ALA A 339 24.80 -10.24 4.82
C ALA A 339 23.41 -10.18 4.14
N SER A 340 22.40 -10.79 4.76
CA SER A 340 21.01 -10.74 4.30
C SER A 340 20.43 -9.32 4.40
N ALA A 341 20.69 -8.59 5.48
CA ALA A 341 20.25 -7.20 5.65
C ALA A 341 20.89 -6.27 4.61
N ALA A 342 22.22 -6.33 4.46
CA ALA A 342 22.97 -5.51 3.53
C ALA A 342 22.55 -5.74 2.07
N ARG A 343 22.34 -7.00 1.67
CA ARG A 343 21.82 -7.34 0.34
C ARG A 343 20.41 -6.79 0.14
N ALA A 344 19.49 -7.08 1.06
CA ALA A 344 18.12 -6.59 0.97
C ALA A 344 18.04 -5.05 0.96
N ALA A 345 18.93 -4.37 1.69
CA ALA A 345 19.03 -2.91 1.73
C ALA A 345 19.62 -2.30 0.44
N ALA A 346 20.42 -3.06 -0.31
CA ALA A 346 20.90 -2.69 -1.64
C ALA A 346 19.81 -2.86 -2.71
N ASP A 347 19.07 -3.98 -2.63
CA ASP A 347 18.05 -4.37 -3.62
C ASP A 347 16.70 -3.63 -3.41
N GLU A 348 16.39 -3.14 -2.19
CA GLU A 348 15.11 -2.49 -1.87
C GLU A 348 14.95 -1.12 -2.56
N PRO A 349 13.96 -0.93 -3.47
CA PRO A 349 13.73 0.35 -4.14
C PRO A 349 13.24 1.46 -3.19
N TYR A 350 12.45 1.15 -2.16
CA TYR A 350 11.86 2.17 -1.28
C TYR A 350 12.88 2.71 -0.27
N GLY A 351 13.36 3.93 -0.51
CA GLY A 351 14.44 4.59 0.26
C GLY A 351 14.34 4.48 1.78
N PRO A 352 13.20 4.81 2.43
CA PRO A 352 13.04 4.68 3.88
C PRO A 352 13.19 3.24 4.40
N LEU A 353 12.67 2.23 3.69
CA LEU A 353 12.83 0.83 4.11
C LEU A 353 14.26 0.33 3.87
N ALA A 354 14.88 0.71 2.75
CA ALA A 354 16.29 0.47 2.50
C ALA A 354 17.19 1.11 3.58
N ALA A 355 16.86 2.32 4.03
CA ALA A 355 17.60 3.01 5.09
C ALA A 355 17.48 2.29 6.45
N LEU A 356 16.28 1.82 6.82
CA LEU A 356 16.10 0.99 8.02
C LEU A 356 16.82 -0.36 7.91
N ALA A 357 16.90 -0.93 6.71
CA ALA A 357 17.63 -2.18 6.48
C ALA A 357 19.15 -2.01 6.58
N TRP A 358 19.70 -0.90 6.07
CA TRP A 358 21.10 -0.52 6.30
C TRP A 358 21.39 -0.21 7.78
N LEU A 359 20.48 0.48 8.47
CA LEU A 359 20.57 0.72 9.92
C LEU A 359 20.56 -0.59 10.72
N ARG A 360 19.76 -1.57 10.32
CA ARG A 360 19.77 -2.93 10.88
C ARG A 360 21.11 -3.63 10.61
N ALA A 361 21.64 -3.58 9.39
CA ALA A 361 22.95 -4.14 9.06
C ALA A 361 24.06 -3.55 9.96
N ALA A 362 24.08 -2.23 10.15
CA ALA A 362 25.03 -1.55 11.03
C ALA A 362 25.02 -2.06 12.49
N ARG A 363 23.84 -2.44 13.00
CA ARG A 363 23.65 -2.99 14.36
C ARG A 363 24.07 -4.45 14.48
N LEU A 364 23.93 -5.24 13.41
CA LEU A 364 24.32 -6.66 13.39
C LEU A 364 25.83 -6.88 13.31
N THR A 365 26.57 -5.99 12.62
CA THR A 365 28.02 -6.14 12.47
C THR A 365 28.80 -5.62 13.68
N ARG A 366 29.91 -6.32 14.01
CA ARG A 366 30.90 -5.91 15.01
C ARG A 366 32.08 -5.14 14.40
N ASP A 367 32.28 -5.22 13.09
CA ASP A 367 33.32 -4.45 12.40
C ASP A 367 32.92 -2.97 12.32
N ALA A 368 33.81 -2.09 12.80
CA ALA A 368 33.62 -0.65 12.80
C ALA A 368 33.60 -0.06 11.38
N ALA A 369 34.35 -0.63 10.44
CA ALA A 369 34.37 -0.15 9.05
C ALA A 369 33.04 -0.48 8.33
N ALA A 370 32.62 -1.75 8.36
CA ALA A 370 31.33 -2.19 7.85
C ALA A 370 30.14 -1.48 8.52
N ARG A 371 30.21 -1.23 9.83
CA ARG A 371 29.19 -0.43 10.55
C ARG A 371 29.09 0.98 9.98
N THR A 372 30.22 1.64 9.75
CA THR A 372 30.26 3.02 9.26
C THR A 372 29.74 3.11 7.82
N ASP A 373 30.17 2.22 6.92
CA ASP A 373 29.66 2.14 5.54
C ASP A 373 28.13 1.89 5.50
N ALA A 374 27.63 0.98 6.34
CA ALA A 374 26.19 0.73 6.45
C ALA A 374 25.42 1.96 6.93
N LEU A 375 25.94 2.72 7.90
CA LEU A 375 25.29 3.95 8.39
C LEU A 375 25.34 5.09 7.35
N ASP A 376 26.43 5.22 6.60
CA ASP A 376 26.53 6.16 5.48
C ASP A 376 25.51 5.84 4.39
N ARG A 377 25.36 4.56 4.02
CA ARG A 377 24.33 4.10 3.07
C ARG A 377 22.92 4.35 3.60
N ALA A 378 22.66 4.11 4.89
CA ALA A 378 21.36 4.40 5.50
C ALA A 378 20.97 5.87 5.33
N ILE A 379 21.91 6.79 5.61
CA ILE A 379 21.71 8.24 5.49
C ILE A 379 21.55 8.68 4.02
N VAL A 380 22.27 8.04 3.08
CA VAL A 380 22.07 8.30 1.64
C VAL A 380 20.68 7.85 1.16
N ARG A 381 20.18 6.70 1.65
CA ARG A 381 18.84 6.18 1.27
C ARG A 381 17.69 6.95 1.93
N SER A 382 17.89 7.51 3.12
CA SER A 382 16.91 8.38 3.78
C SER A 382 17.61 9.43 4.67
N PRO A 383 17.90 10.65 4.15
CA PRO A 383 18.60 11.69 4.91
C PRO A 383 17.86 12.17 6.17
N SER A 384 16.54 11.99 6.21
CA SER A 384 15.64 12.32 7.31
C SER A 384 15.54 11.24 8.40
N LEU A 385 16.23 10.10 8.26
CA LEU A 385 16.23 9.05 9.28
C LEU A 385 17.16 9.44 10.45
N SER A 386 16.58 10.15 11.41
CA SER A 386 17.19 10.57 12.70
C SER A 386 18.07 9.48 13.33
N ALA A 387 17.53 8.26 13.46
CA ALA A 387 18.18 7.13 14.11
C ALA A 387 19.50 6.72 13.44
N ALA A 388 19.58 6.71 12.10
CA ALA A 388 20.81 6.35 11.40
C ALA A 388 21.91 7.39 11.62
N ARG A 389 21.54 8.67 11.68
CA ARG A 389 22.47 9.76 11.99
C ARG A 389 22.96 9.70 13.43
N TRP A 390 22.08 9.41 14.38
CA TRP A 390 22.45 9.24 15.79
C TRP A 390 23.43 8.07 15.99
N GLU A 391 23.17 6.94 15.34
CA GLU A 391 24.04 5.76 15.42
C GLU A 391 25.41 6.03 14.76
N ARG A 392 25.46 6.86 13.70
CA ARG A 392 26.74 7.31 13.10
C ARG A 392 27.50 8.27 14.00
N PHE A 393 26.83 9.21 14.66
CA PHE A 393 27.40 10.05 15.71
C PHE A 393 28.06 9.20 16.80
N VAL A 394 27.33 8.23 17.36
CA VAL A 394 27.85 7.31 18.38
C VAL A 394 29.03 6.49 17.86
N ALA A 395 28.94 5.93 16.64
CA ALA A 395 30.02 5.15 16.03
C ALA A 395 31.30 5.98 15.83
N ARG A 396 31.18 7.24 15.39
CA ARG A 396 32.30 8.17 15.22
C ARG A 396 32.97 8.55 16.54
N LEU A 397 32.20 8.73 17.61
CA LEU A 397 32.79 8.94 18.94
C LEU A 397 33.60 7.71 19.41
N TYR A 398 33.15 6.49 19.10
CA TYR A 398 33.92 5.28 19.42
C TYR A 398 35.21 5.13 18.60
N THR A 399 35.28 5.68 17.38
CA THR A 399 36.50 5.67 16.54
C THR A 399 37.37 6.91 16.70
N GLY A 400 36.97 7.89 17.51
CA GLY A 400 37.70 9.14 17.75
C GLY A 400 37.50 10.22 16.68
N ASP A 401 36.55 10.06 15.74
CA ASP A 401 36.19 11.08 14.75
C ASP A 401 35.25 12.14 15.36
N ILE A 402 35.82 12.95 16.26
CA ILE A 402 35.05 13.98 17.01
C ILE A 402 34.48 15.04 16.06
N ARG A 403 35.23 15.40 15.01
CA ARG A 403 34.78 16.38 14.01
C ARG A 403 33.59 15.87 13.21
N GLY A 404 33.62 14.61 12.74
CA GLY A 404 32.51 13.99 12.05
C GLY A 404 31.31 13.72 12.96
N ALA A 405 31.54 13.45 14.25
CA ALA A 405 30.49 13.32 15.24
C ALA A 405 29.75 14.66 15.46
N LEU A 406 30.48 15.76 15.73
CA LEU A 406 29.89 17.09 15.88
C LEU A 406 29.07 17.52 14.65
N GLY A 407 29.55 17.19 13.44
CA GLY A 407 28.79 17.46 12.21
C GLY A 407 27.45 16.69 12.12
N ASP A 408 27.36 15.49 12.68
CA ASP A 408 26.09 14.75 12.76
C ASP A 408 25.16 15.28 13.85
N ALA A 409 25.70 15.72 14.99
CA ALA A 409 24.92 16.37 16.05
C ALA A 409 24.31 17.70 15.58
N GLN A 410 25.10 18.56 14.93
CA GLN A 410 24.65 19.83 14.33
C GLN A 410 23.56 19.60 13.27
N HIS A 411 23.69 18.56 12.45
CA HIS A 411 22.67 18.25 11.45
C HIS A 411 21.39 17.68 12.09
N ALA A 412 21.51 16.91 13.17
CA ALA A 412 20.36 16.44 13.94
C ALA A 412 19.60 17.62 14.58
N GLU A 413 20.30 18.58 15.19
CA GLU A 413 19.70 19.81 15.73
C GLU A 413 18.99 20.61 14.61
N ALA A 414 19.68 20.87 13.49
CA ALA A 414 19.14 21.65 12.37
C ALA A 414 17.86 21.01 11.79
N SER A 415 17.80 19.67 11.77
CA SER A 415 16.66 18.90 11.26
C SER A 415 15.52 18.76 12.27
N ALA A 416 15.79 18.94 13.56
CA ALA A 416 14.78 18.80 14.61
C ALA A 416 13.81 20.00 14.63
N PRO A 417 12.52 19.77 14.90
CA PRO A 417 11.55 20.85 15.11
C PRO A 417 11.95 21.69 16.33
N SER A 418 11.60 22.98 16.34
CA SER A 418 12.15 23.96 17.29
C SER A 418 11.97 23.61 18.78
N HIS A 419 11.00 22.76 19.13
CA HIS A 419 10.75 22.33 20.50
C HIS A 419 11.59 21.11 20.95
N GLU A 420 12.18 20.36 20.01
CA GLU A 420 13.03 19.19 20.30
C GLU A 420 14.53 19.51 20.25
N ARG A 421 14.93 20.64 19.64
CA ARG A 421 16.35 21.02 19.45
C ARG A 421 17.17 21.00 20.73
N PHE A 422 16.62 21.53 21.82
CA PHE A 422 17.29 21.53 23.12
C PHE A 422 17.59 20.10 23.61
N ASP A 423 16.65 19.16 23.46
CA ASP A 423 16.86 17.76 23.85
C ASP A 423 17.87 17.05 22.95
N VAL A 424 17.93 17.39 21.66
CA VAL A 424 18.97 16.87 20.75
C VAL A 424 20.35 17.36 21.18
N CYS A 425 20.52 18.65 21.46
CA CYS A 425 21.80 19.21 21.93
C CYS A 425 22.20 18.65 23.30
N ARG A 426 21.27 18.59 24.26
CA ARG A 426 21.48 18.00 25.60
C ARG A 426 21.96 16.54 25.49
N ARG A 427 21.27 15.73 24.68
CA ARG A 427 21.62 14.32 24.46
C ARG A 427 22.99 14.15 23.79
N ALA A 428 23.35 15.05 22.86
CA ALA A 428 24.67 15.06 22.23
C ALA A 428 25.79 15.42 23.23
N ALA A 429 25.58 16.45 24.06
CA ALA A 429 26.50 16.85 25.11
C ALA A 429 26.70 15.75 26.17
N GLU A 430 25.63 15.08 26.60
CA GLU A 430 25.67 13.90 27.49
C GLU A 430 26.57 12.79 26.89
N ALA A 431 26.33 12.42 25.63
CA ALA A 431 27.09 11.37 24.95
C ALA A 431 28.58 11.72 24.67
N LEU A 432 28.91 13.01 24.54
CA LEU A 432 30.27 13.53 24.46
C LEU A 432 30.97 13.47 25.83
N ALA A 433 30.29 13.94 26.88
CA ALA A 433 30.81 13.95 28.25
C ALA A 433 31.06 12.53 28.79
N GLU A 434 30.15 11.58 28.53
CA GLU A 434 30.32 10.15 28.85
C GLU A 434 31.59 9.53 28.25
N ARG A 435 32.09 10.09 27.13
CA ARG A 435 33.29 9.62 26.42
C ARG A 435 34.53 10.49 26.70
N GLY A 436 34.43 11.45 27.62
CA GLY A 436 35.54 12.31 28.05
C GLY A 436 35.75 13.57 27.22
N HIS A 437 34.89 13.86 26.25
CA HIS A 437 34.96 15.06 25.40
C HIS A 437 34.29 16.27 26.06
N LEU A 438 34.81 16.65 27.24
CA LEU A 438 34.22 17.66 28.11
C LEU A 438 34.25 19.09 27.53
N ALA A 439 35.22 19.40 26.66
CA ALA A 439 35.30 20.72 26.03
C ALA A 439 34.21 20.88 24.97
N GLU A 440 34.06 19.87 24.13
CA GLU A 440 33.04 19.78 23.07
C GLU A 440 31.62 19.60 23.63
N ALA A 441 31.48 19.05 24.84
CA ALA A 441 30.18 18.94 25.54
C ALA A 441 29.72 20.25 26.20
N GLN A 442 30.61 21.25 26.36
CA GLN A 442 30.30 22.55 26.95
C GLN A 442 29.92 23.63 25.91
N THR A 443 30.26 23.40 24.64
CA THR A 443 29.96 24.26 23.49
C THR A 443 28.69 23.84 22.77
#